data_AF-A0A699UAY4-F1
#
_entry.id   AF-A0A699UAY4-F1
#
_cell.length_a   1.000
_cell.length_b   1.000
_cell.length_c   1.000
_cell.angle_alpha   90.00
_cell.angle_beta   90.00
_cell.angle_gamma   90.00
#
_symmetry.space_group_name_H-M   'P 1'
#
loop_
_entity.id
_entity.type
_entity.pdbx_description
1 polymer ?
#
loop_
_entity_poly.entity_id
_entity_poly.type
_entity_poly.pdbx_seq_one_letter_code
_entity_poly.pdbx_strand_id
1 'polypeptide(L)'
;FYGFAVNRESTLDVYSKRMIIAITDLKIVEWHNYKHLDWISVHRDDDKIYKFKEGDFKRLRLQDIEDMLLLRVQGKLSNLTVEERFTFNVSLRMFKRSIVIQRRVEDLQMGVESYQKR
;
A
#
# COMPACT_ATOMS: atom_id res chain seq x y z
N PHE A 1 18.17 19.42 11.20
CA PHE A 1 16.82 19.94 10.85
C PHE A 1 16.11 18.98 9.89
N TYR A 2 15.47 17.95 10.44
CA TYR A 2 14.32 17.29 9.81
C TYR A 2 13.50 16.74 10.96
N GLY A 3 12.60 17.57 11.49
CA GLY A 3 11.70 17.18 12.57
C GLY A 3 10.60 16.29 12.00
N PHE A 4 10.80 14.98 12.06
CA PHE A 4 9.71 14.04 11.83
C PHE A 4 8.89 14.02 13.11
N ALA A 5 7.65 14.50 13.06
CA ALA A 5 6.75 14.49 14.21
C ALA A 5 6.34 13.04 14.51
N VAL A 6 7.05 12.43 15.46
CA VAL A 6 6.78 11.12 16.08
C VAL A 6 5.62 11.28 17.07
N ASN A 7 4.42 11.50 16.54
CA ASN A 7 3.10 11.31 17.17
C ASN A 7 2.01 11.90 16.27
N ARG A 8 1.88 11.36 15.05
CA ARG A 8 0.70 11.61 14.23
C ARG A 8 -0.11 10.32 14.19
N GLU A 9 -0.96 10.13 15.18
CA GLU A 9 -2.31 9.69 14.83
C GLU A 9 -2.75 10.66 13.74
N SER A 10 -2.81 10.19 12.50
CA SER A 10 -2.99 11.08 11.36
C SER A 10 -4.33 11.80 11.54
N THR A 11 -4.28 13.06 11.96
CA THR A 11 -5.45 13.95 11.98
C THR A 11 -6.03 14.17 10.57
N LEU A 12 -5.33 13.67 9.55
CA LEU A 12 -5.74 13.57 8.17
C LEU A 12 -5.43 12.16 7.66
N ASP A 13 -6.00 11.14 8.31
CA ASP A 13 -6.25 9.86 7.67
C ASP A 13 -7.24 10.07 6.51
N VAL A 14 -6.75 10.64 5.41
CA VAL A 14 -7.56 10.93 4.21
C VAL A 14 -8.09 9.63 3.58
N TYR A 15 -7.60 8.47 4.04
CA TYR A 15 -8.02 7.16 3.58
C TYR A 15 -8.71 6.36 4.68
N SER A 16 -9.88 5.87 4.32
CA SER A 16 -10.88 5.30 5.21
C SER A 16 -10.39 4.04 5.95
N LYS A 17 -10.83 3.81 7.20
CA LYS A 17 -10.71 2.52 7.93
C LYS A 17 -11.49 1.36 7.29
N ARG A 18 -12.02 1.58 6.09
CA ARG A 18 -12.96 0.72 5.38
C ARG A 18 -12.25 -0.33 4.56
N MET A 19 -12.80 -1.53 4.57
CA MET A 19 -12.20 -2.72 3.96
C MET A 19 -12.20 -2.60 2.44
N ILE A 20 -11.14 -3.07 1.78
CA ILE A 20 -11.13 -3.21 0.32
C ILE A 20 -11.89 -4.48 -0.06
N ILE A 21 -12.96 -4.32 -0.84
CA ILE A 21 -13.86 -5.41 -1.25
C ILE A 21 -13.47 -5.98 -2.61
N ALA A 22 -13.00 -5.14 -3.52
CA ALA A 22 -12.61 -5.54 -4.86
C ALA A 22 -11.55 -4.61 -5.45
N ILE A 23 -10.76 -5.13 -6.39
CA ILE A 23 -9.93 -4.32 -7.27
C ILE A 23 -10.69 -4.21 -8.58
N THR A 24 -11.04 -2.99 -8.98
CA THR A 24 -11.89 -2.77 -10.16
C THR A 24 -11.06 -2.74 -11.43
N ASP A 25 -9.97 -1.97 -11.42
CA ASP A 25 -9.07 -1.77 -12.55
C ASP A 25 -7.65 -1.57 -12.06
N LEU A 26 -6.69 -1.84 -12.93
CA LEU A 26 -5.30 -1.42 -12.74
C LEU A 26 -4.68 -1.05 -14.07
N LYS A 27 -3.65 -0.21 -14.02
CA LYS A 27 -2.86 0.13 -15.21
C LYS A 27 -1.43 -0.30 -15.01
N ILE A 28 -0.95 -1.08 -15.97
CA ILE A 28 0.45 -1.46 -16.09
C ILE A 28 1.07 -0.63 -17.19
N VAL A 29 2.27 -0.12 -16.93
CA VAL A 29 3.10 0.57 -17.90
C VAL A 29 4.41 -0.20 -18.01
N GLU A 30 4.85 -0.39 -19.24
CA GLU A 30 6.17 -0.95 -19.51
C GLU A 30 7.21 0.17 -19.50
N TRP A 31 8.21 0.04 -18.62
CA TRP A 31 9.34 0.93 -18.53
C TRP A 31 10.64 0.11 -18.53
N HIS A 32 11.57 0.44 -19.44
CA HIS A 32 12.84 -0.26 -19.60
C HIS A 32 12.74 -1.79 -19.68
N ASN A 33 11.81 -2.31 -20.50
CA ASN A 33 11.51 -3.75 -20.65
C ASN A 33 11.00 -4.43 -19.36
N TYR A 34 10.49 -3.66 -18.40
CA TYR A 34 9.88 -4.16 -17.19
C TYR A 34 8.47 -3.61 -17.02
N LYS A 35 7.55 -4.47 -16.58
CA LYS A 35 6.14 -4.10 -16.38
C LYS A 35 5.93 -3.62 -14.96
N HIS A 36 5.53 -2.37 -14.82
CA HIS A 36 5.29 -1.71 -13.53
C HIS A 36 3.82 -1.33 -13.38
N LEU A 37 3.33 -1.34 -12.15
CA LEU A 37 1.98 -0.88 -11.81
C LEU A 37 1.99 0.66 -11.68
N ASP A 38 1.37 1.36 -12.62
CA ASP A 38 1.25 2.83 -12.62
C ASP A 38 0.18 3.27 -11.61
N TRP A 39 -1.00 2.64 -11.67
CA TRP A 39 -2.07 2.85 -10.69
C TRP A 39 -3.00 1.65 -10.55
N ILE A 40 -3.74 1.62 -9.44
CA ILE A 40 -4.79 0.65 -9.12
C ILE A 40 -6.04 1.39 -8.64
N SER A 41 -7.20 0.93 -9.07
CA SER A 41 -8.51 1.36 -8.59
C SER A 41 -9.10 0.28 -7.71
N VAL A 42 -9.49 0.66 -6.50
CA VAL A 42 -10.01 -0.26 -5.49
C VAL A 42 -11.39 0.18 -5.02
N HIS A 43 -12.28 -0.78 -4.87
CA HIS A 43 -13.62 -0.60 -4.34
C HIS A 43 -13.61 -0.91 -2.85
N ARG A 44 -14.04 0.04 -2.02
CA ARG A 44 -14.15 -0.12 -0.57
C ARG A 44 -15.60 -0.37 -0.15
N ASP A 45 -15.82 -0.65 1.14
CA ASP A 45 -17.15 -0.90 1.72
C ASP A 45 -18.11 0.30 1.73
N ASP A 46 -17.64 1.51 1.43
CA ASP A 46 -18.47 2.69 1.22
C ASP A 46 -19.06 2.79 -0.19
N ASP A 47 -18.92 1.73 -0.98
CA ASP A 47 -19.28 1.69 -2.40
C ASP A 47 -18.55 2.76 -3.23
N LYS A 48 -17.41 3.27 -2.73
CA LYS A 48 -16.57 4.23 -3.44
C LYS A 48 -15.35 3.56 -4.04
N ILE A 49 -14.98 4.07 -5.21
CA ILE A 49 -13.78 3.67 -5.93
C ILE A 49 -12.67 4.69 -5.63
N TYR A 50 -11.55 4.18 -5.13
CA TYR A 50 -10.36 4.96 -4.83
C TYR A 50 -9.25 4.59 -5.80
N LYS A 51 -8.54 5.59 -6.30
CA LYS A 51 -7.42 5.42 -7.22
C LYS A 51 -6.10 5.69 -6.51
N PHE A 52 -5.22 4.68 -6.50
CA PHE A 52 -3.89 4.76 -5.92
C PHE A 52 -2.83 4.67 -7.01
N LYS A 53 -1.90 5.63 -7.05
CA LYS A 53 -0.70 5.56 -7.90
C LYS A 53 0.47 4.92 -7.17
N GLU A 54 1.54 4.60 -7.90
CA GLU A 54 2.75 4.04 -7.28
C GLU A 54 3.29 4.87 -6.11
N GLY A 55 3.35 6.19 -6.29
CA GLY A 55 3.82 7.12 -5.25
C GLY A 55 2.89 7.25 -4.03
N ASP A 56 1.62 6.84 -4.15
CA ASP A 56 0.65 6.89 -3.06
C ASP A 56 0.72 5.65 -2.16
N PHE A 57 1.45 4.60 -2.56
CA PHE A 57 1.47 3.35 -1.82
C PHE A 57 2.07 3.47 -0.42
N LYS A 58 2.92 4.47 -0.17
CA LYS A 58 3.38 4.82 1.18
C LYS A 58 2.26 5.28 2.13
N ARG A 59 1.08 5.60 1.59
CA ARG A 59 -0.11 6.03 2.34
C ARG A 59 -1.08 4.89 2.59
N LEU A 60 -0.89 3.73 1.94
CA LEU A 60 -1.72 2.56 2.19
C LEU A 60 -1.50 2.05 3.61
N ARG A 61 -2.60 1.67 4.26
CA ARG A 61 -2.54 1.03 5.58
C ARG A 61 -2.14 -0.42 5.44
N LEU A 62 -1.64 -1.02 6.52
CA LEU A 62 -1.38 -2.46 6.55
C LEU A 62 -2.66 -3.26 6.24
N GLN A 63 -3.81 -2.83 6.77
CA GLN A 63 -5.10 -3.48 6.53
C GLN A 63 -5.45 -3.51 5.04
N ASP A 64 -5.25 -2.41 4.32
CA ASP A 64 -5.51 -2.35 2.88
C ASP A 64 -4.70 -3.40 2.12
N ILE A 65 -3.48 -3.68 2.57
CA ILE A 65 -2.60 -4.68 1.95
C ILE A 65 -2.99 -6.09 2.33
N GLU A 66 -3.45 -6.32 3.56
CA GLU A 66 -4.04 -7.59 3.98
C GLU A 66 -5.29 -7.89 3.15
N ASP A 67 -6.17 -6.91 2.96
CA ASP A 67 -7.37 -7.04 2.15
C ASP A 67 -7.02 -7.35 0.69
N MET A 68 -6.07 -6.61 0.08
CA MET A 68 -5.60 -6.90 -1.28
C MET A 68 -4.99 -8.31 -1.42
N LEU A 69 -4.25 -8.78 -0.41
CA LEU A 69 -3.72 -10.14 -0.37
C LEU A 69 -4.84 -11.17 -0.24
N LEU A 70 -5.85 -10.88 0.58
CA LEU A 70 -7.01 -11.74 0.75
C LEU A 70 -7.79 -11.87 -0.56
N LEU A 71 -7.99 -10.77 -1.30
CA LEU A 71 -8.63 -10.79 -2.63
C LEU A 71 -7.87 -11.69 -3.62
N ARG A 72 -6.53 -11.64 -3.58
CA ARG A 72 -5.68 -12.53 -4.38
C ARG A 72 -5.88 -14.00 -4.00
N VAL A 73 -5.84 -14.32 -2.71
CA VAL A 73 -5.98 -15.71 -2.20
C VAL A 73 -7.38 -16.26 -2.48
N GLN A 74 -8.40 -15.42 -2.38
CA GLN A 74 -9.80 -15.79 -2.68
C GLN A 74 -10.08 -15.91 -4.18
N GLY A 75 -9.14 -15.55 -5.06
CA GLY A 75 -9.35 -15.58 -6.51
C GLY A 75 -10.32 -14.50 -7.01
N LYS A 76 -10.58 -13.45 -6.22
CA LYS A 76 -11.50 -12.34 -6.57
C LYS A 76 -10.92 -11.34 -7.57
N LEU A 77 -9.80 -11.68 -8.20
CA LEU A 77 -9.15 -10.92 -9.28
C LEU A 77 -9.61 -11.41 -10.65
N SER A 78 -10.84 -11.93 -10.76
CA SER A 78 -11.37 -12.58 -11.96
C SER A 78 -11.41 -11.66 -13.18
N ASN A 79 -11.53 -10.36 -12.95
CA ASN A 79 -11.47 -9.28 -13.94
C ASN A 79 -10.08 -9.07 -14.55
N LEU A 80 -9.01 -9.49 -13.88
CA LEU A 80 -7.64 -9.27 -14.33
C LEU A 80 -7.12 -10.44 -15.18
N THR A 81 -6.36 -10.12 -16.22
CA THR A 81 -5.61 -11.07 -17.06
C THR A 81 -4.49 -11.74 -16.26
N VAL A 82 -3.96 -12.85 -16.78
CA VAL A 82 -2.86 -13.60 -16.14
C VAL A 82 -1.63 -12.72 -15.93
N GLU A 83 -1.31 -11.88 -16.90
CA GLU A 83 -0.19 -10.97 -16.85
C GLU A 83 -0.38 -9.85 -15.82
N GLU A 84 -1.59 -9.29 -15.74
CA GLU A 84 -1.94 -8.28 -14.74
C GLU A 84 -1.87 -8.85 -13.32
N ARG A 85 -2.38 -10.06 -13.12
CA ARG A 85 -2.26 -10.77 -11.84
C ARG A 85 -0.80 -11.02 -11.48
N PHE A 86 0.05 -11.39 -12.43
CA PHE A 86 1.47 -11.61 -12.19
C PHE A 86 2.16 -10.31 -11.73
N THR A 87 1.95 -9.22 -12.47
CA THR A 87 2.53 -7.91 -12.15
C THR A 87 2.02 -7.38 -10.81
N PHE A 88 0.72 -7.51 -10.55
CA PHE A 88 0.12 -7.17 -9.26
C PHE A 88 0.75 -7.94 -8.09
N ASN A 89 1.03 -9.23 -8.27
CA ASN A 89 1.70 -10.04 -7.24
C ASN A 89 3.11 -9.54 -6.94
N VAL A 90 3.85 -9.14 -7.98
CA VAL A 90 5.18 -8.55 -7.83
C VAL A 90 5.08 -7.23 -7.07
N SER A 91 4.13 -6.35 -7.44
CA SER A 91 3.89 -5.08 -6.74
C SER A 91 3.53 -5.30 -5.26
N LEU A 92 2.64 -6.24 -4.93
CA LEU A 92 2.32 -6.60 -3.53
C LEU A 92 3.56 -7.05 -2.73
N ARG A 93 4.47 -7.80 -3.35
CA ARG A 93 5.73 -8.20 -2.72
C ARG A 93 6.62 -6.99 -2.42
N MET A 94 6.64 -6.02 -3.32
CA MET A 94 7.37 -4.76 -3.12
C MET A 94 6.73 -3.92 -1.99
N PHE A 95 5.40 -3.86 -1.89
CA PHE A 95 4.72 -3.16 -0.78
C PHE A 95 5.06 -3.75 0.57
N LYS A 96 5.01 -5.08 0.70
CA LYS A 96 5.35 -5.74 1.96
C LYS A 96 6.77 -5.41 2.39
N ARG A 97 7.73 -5.38 1.45
CA ARG A 97 9.11 -4.98 1.73
C ARG A 97 9.20 -3.53 2.19
N SER A 98 8.51 -2.63 1.51
CA SER A 98 8.48 -1.20 1.87
C SER A 98 7.98 -0.99 3.30
N ILE A 99 6.88 -1.66 3.69
CA ILE A 99 6.32 -1.54 5.04
C ILE A 99 7.24 -2.12 6.11
N VAL A 100 7.85 -3.29 5.84
CA VAL A 100 8.79 -3.89 6.79
C VAL A 100 9.98 -2.95 7.01
N ILE A 101 10.46 -2.28 5.96
CA ILE A 101 11.52 -1.27 6.08
C ILE A 101 11.03 -0.05 6.86
N GLN A 102 9.84 0.47 6.57
CA GLN A 102 9.26 1.60 7.29
C GLN A 102 9.15 1.33 8.80
N ARG A 103 8.59 0.18 9.20
CA ARG A 103 8.50 -0.21 10.61
C ARG A 103 9.86 -0.29 11.30
N ARG A 104 10.85 -0.88 10.63
CA ARG A 104 12.23 -0.93 11.17
C ARG A 104 12.83 0.46 11.35
N VAL A 105 12.55 1.39 10.44
CA VAL A 105 13.01 2.78 10.56
C VAL A 105 12.29 3.50 11.70
N GLU A 106 10.98 3.31 11.86
CA GLU A 106 10.19 3.84 12.98
C GLU A 106 10.72 3.33 14.34
N ASP A 107 10.97 2.02 14.45
CA ASP A 107 11.53 1.40 15.66
C ASP A 107 12.91 1.98 16.02
N LEU A 108 13.77 2.19 15.02
CA LEU A 108 15.09 2.80 15.20
C LEU A 108 14.98 4.27 15.65
N GLN A 109 14.05 5.05 15.08
CA GLN A 109 13.82 6.43 15.49
C GLN A 109 13.36 6.52 16.95
N MET A 110 12.41 5.68 17.36
CA MET A 110 11.97 5.62 18.76
C MET A 110 13.12 5.25 19.72
N GLY A 111 13.99 4.33 19.31
CA GLY A 111 15.21 3.99 20.04
C GLY A 111 16.10 5.22 20.26
N VAL A 112 16.42 5.97 19.20
CA VAL A 112 17.26 7.19 19.28
C VAL A 112 16.62 8.27 20.16
N GLU A 113 15.33 8.54 20.02
CA GLU A 113 14.63 9.52 20.86
C GLU A 113 14.66 9.16 22.35
N SER A 114 14.64 7.86 22.68
CA SER A 114 14.74 7.39 24.06
C SER A 114 16.12 7.67 24.68
N TYR A 115 17.20 7.59 23.89
CA TYR A 115 18.56 7.89 24.34
C TYR A 115 18.80 9.39 24.56
N GLN A 116 18.17 10.25 23.77
CA GLN A 116 18.31 11.71 23.88
C GLN A 116 17.49 12.34 25.02
N LYS A 117 16.47 11.64 25.53
CA LYS A 117 15.63 12.08 26.65
C LYS A 117 16.18 11.68 28.04
N ARG A 118 17.34 11.03 28.10
CA ARG A 118 18.14 10.84 29.31
C ARG A 118 19.18 11.95 29.44
#